data_AF-A0A5J4TR93-F1
#
_entry.id   AF-A0A5J4TR93-F1
#
_cell.length_a   1.000
_cell.length_b   1.000
_cell.length_c   1.000
_cell.angle_alpha   90.00
_cell.angle_beta   90.00
_cell.angle_gamma   90.00
#
_symmetry.space_group_name_H-M   'P 1'
#
loop_
_entity.id
_entity.type
_entity.pdbx_description
1 polymer ?
#
loop_
_entity_poly.entity_id
_entity_poly.type
_entity_poly.pdbx_seq_one_letter_code
_entity_poly.pdbx_strand_id
1 'polypeptide(L)'
;MIQGKDNHVLLLVQLQLQVLQQPSVRVKQILHSKSLILEKVVNDPRKGGLCPDPCAVIIESTSTSLCPCPDDQSLQFIDPRKGTTCPDPCDQQQLKSQTPIEICPCSTDPSQQINDPRKGGLCPNPCNSQLLNSSTPTEICPCSATPIIQILDPRKGGICPDPCSSSLLNSSAYIHICPCQTDPAQQILDPRKGGLCPDPCSSEFLNQSTSIEVCPCPLKQADFDKDKRKDGLCKCQVIFESTPKETCKCPSDQAELDQDPRKDGICKSAIVTQDDYYAPKPDEDDQSGLGWRKILLIVMLTVGGVIIITHFHKKETDINQNPQQIEKNDW
;
A
#
# COMPACT_ATOMS: atom_id res chain seq x y z
N MET A 1 -1.83 -48.05 -58.77
CA MET A 1 -0.40 -48.23 -58.42
C MET A 1 -0.10 -47.18 -57.35
N ILE A 2 0.21 -47.48 -56.10
CA ILE A 2 0.96 -48.59 -55.51
C ILE A 2 0.25 -49.05 -54.23
N GLN A 3 0.12 -50.37 -54.11
CA GLN A 3 -0.31 -51.11 -52.92
C GLN A 3 0.79 -51.14 -51.86
N GLY A 4 0.36 -51.21 -50.59
CA GLY A 4 0.97 -52.07 -49.58
C GLY A 4 1.97 -51.40 -48.65
N LYS A 5 1.49 -50.96 -47.47
CA LYS A 5 2.31 -50.92 -46.23
C LYS A 5 1.52 -50.74 -44.92
N ASP A 6 0.30 -51.27 -44.80
CA ASP A 6 -0.49 -51.17 -43.56
C ASP A 6 -0.84 -52.54 -42.95
N ASN A 7 0.15 -53.41 -42.70
CA ASN A 7 -0.10 -54.67 -41.98
C ASN A 7 1.03 -55.16 -41.07
N HIS A 8 2.05 -54.34 -40.79
CA HIS A 8 3.18 -54.78 -39.93
C HIS A 8 3.28 -54.08 -38.57
N VAL A 9 2.49 -53.02 -38.33
CA VAL A 9 2.49 -52.29 -37.05
C VAL A 9 1.39 -52.79 -36.10
N LEU A 10 0.33 -53.41 -36.63
CA LEU A 10 -0.78 -53.91 -35.81
C LEU A 10 -0.48 -55.26 -35.12
N LEU A 11 0.50 -56.04 -35.62
CA LEU A 11 0.87 -57.32 -35.00
C LEU A 11 1.83 -57.20 -33.80
N LEU A 12 2.53 -56.08 -33.66
CA LEU A 12 3.45 -55.84 -32.53
C LEU A 12 2.75 -55.29 -31.29
N VAL A 13 1.60 -54.62 -31.46
CA VAL A 13 0.80 -54.11 -30.34
C VAL A 13 -0.05 -55.20 -29.68
N GLN A 14 -0.38 -56.29 -30.41
CA GLN A 14 -1.12 -57.43 -29.83
C GLN A 14 -0.24 -58.46 -29.10
N LEU A 15 1.08 -58.53 -29.35
CA LEU A 15 1.95 -59.50 -28.67
C LEU A 15 2.51 -58.99 -27.31
N GLN A 16 2.48 -57.69 -27.04
CA GLN A 16 2.96 -57.13 -25.77
C GLN A 16 1.88 -56.99 -24.70
N LEU A 17 0.59 -57.13 -25.06
CA LEU A 17 -0.52 -57.04 -24.09
C LEU A 17 -0.97 -58.39 -23.50
N GLN A 18 -0.42 -59.53 -23.95
CA GLN A 18 -0.71 -60.85 -23.37
C GLN A 18 0.28 -61.30 -22.28
N VAL A 19 1.33 -60.52 -21.99
CA VAL A 19 2.27 -60.85 -20.90
C VAL A 19 1.79 -60.31 -19.54
N LEU A 20 0.78 -59.45 -19.50
CA LEU A 20 0.23 -58.86 -18.28
C LEU A 20 -0.99 -59.57 -17.69
N GLN A 21 -1.40 -60.72 -18.24
CA GLN A 21 -2.50 -61.53 -17.68
C GLN A 21 -2.15 -63.03 -17.67
N GLN A 22 -1.13 -63.41 -16.90
CA GLN A 22 -1.09 -64.74 -16.30
C GLN A 22 -0.96 -64.63 -14.77
N PRO A 23 -2.00 -65.00 -14.02
CA PRO A 23 -1.92 -65.07 -12.58
C PRO A 23 -1.22 -66.37 -12.14
N SER A 24 -0.37 -66.25 -11.13
CA SER A 24 -0.45 -67.16 -9.96
C SER A 24 0.03 -68.62 -10.05
N VAL A 25 1.09 -68.97 -10.81
CA VAL A 25 1.71 -70.30 -10.63
C VAL A 25 3.21 -70.26 -10.33
N ARG A 26 4.05 -69.58 -11.15
CA ARG A 26 5.51 -69.61 -10.95
C ARG A 26 6.03 -68.79 -9.77
N VAL A 27 5.44 -67.62 -9.47
CA VAL A 27 5.86 -66.80 -8.31
C VAL A 27 5.44 -67.46 -6.99
N LYS A 28 4.25 -68.09 -6.95
CA LYS A 28 3.82 -68.90 -5.80
C LYS A 28 4.66 -70.15 -5.62
N GLN A 29 5.10 -70.81 -6.70
CA GLN A 29 6.01 -71.96 -6.59
C GLN A 29 7.40 -71.57 -6.08
N ILE A 30 7.95 -70.42 -6.48
CA ILE A 30 9.26 -69.95 -6.00
C ILE A 30 9.19 -69.49 -4.54
N LEU A 31 8.10 -68.81 -4.13
CA LEU A 31 7.87 -68.43 -2.73
C LEU A 31 7.56 -69.64 -1.83
N HIS A 32 6.73 -70.61 -2.28
CA HIS A 32 6.53 -71.85 -1.53
C HIS A 32 7.81 -72.68 -1.45
N SER A 33 8.60 -72.75 -2.54
CA SER A 33 9.86 -73.50 -2.52
C SER A 33 10.90 -72.86 -1.60
N LYS A 34 11.00 -71.53 -1.57
CA LYS A 34 11.86 -70.81 -0.62
C LYS A 34 11.37 -70.93 0.82
N SER A 35 10.04 -70.88 1.05
CA SER A 35 9.43 -71.11 2.36
C SER A 35 9.68 -72.54 2.87
N LEU A 36 9.55 -73.56 2.01
CA LEU A 36 9.81 -74.97 2.34
C LEU A 36 11.29 -75.28 2.56
N ILE A 37 12.20 -74.55 1.90
CA ILE A 37 13.64 -74.65 2.15
C ILE A 37 13.97 -74.00 3.51
N LEU A 38 13.33 -72.89 3.86
CA LEU A 38 13.51 -72.22 5.16
C LEU A 38 12.96 -73.06 6.32
N GLU A 39 11.80 -73.70 6.15
CA GLU A 39 11.18 -74.57 7.16
C GLU A 39 12.00 -75.85 7.43
N LYS A 40 12.70 -76.37 6.41
CA LYS A 40 13.60 -77.52 6.56
C LYS A 40 14.90 -77.20 7.30
N VAL A 41 15.37 -75.95 7.25
CA VAL A 41 16.55 -75.50 8.03
C VAL A 41 16.19 -75.30 9.52
N VAL A 42 14.93 -75.01 9.84
CA VAL A 42 14.44 -74.81 11.22
C VAL A 42 14.42 -76.10 12.04
N ASN A 43 14.29 -77.27 11.41
CA ASN A 43 14.14 -78.57 12.09
C ASN A 43 15.32 -79.55 11.85
N ASP A 44 16.48 -79.10 11.34
CA ASP A 44 17.65 -79.99 11.17
C ASP A 44 18.43 -80.15 12.50
N PRO A 45 18.59 -81.38 13.02
CA PRO A 45 19.32 -81.64 14.27
C PRO A 45 20.83 -81.36 14.21
N ARG A 46 21.39 -80.94 13.07
CA ARG A 46 22.83 -80.68 12.86
C ARG A 46 23.21 -79.19 12.91
N LYS A 47 22.49 -78.38 13.68
CA LYS A 47 22.81 -76.97 13.92
C LYS A 47 24.18 -76.88 14.64
N GLY A 48 25.21 -76.39 13.95
CA GLY A 48 26.51 -76.11 14.59
C GLY A 48 27.78 -76.19 13.74
N GLY A 49 27.74 -76.64 12.46
CA GLY A 49 28.99 -76.69 11.68
C GLY A 49 28.91 -76.66 10.15
N LEU A 50 27.75 -76.92 9.54
CA LEU A 50 27.61 -77.02 8.08
C LEU A 50 26.49 -76.17 7.47
N CYS A 51 25.72 -75.45 8.29
CA CYS A 51 24.75 -74.47 7.81
C CYS A 51 25.41 -73.09 7.79
N PRO A 52 25.36 -72.33 6.69
CA PRO A 52 25.77 -70.94 6.70
C PRO A 52 24.94 -70.22 7.77
N ASP A 53 25.60 -69.33 8.52
CA ASP A 53 24.96 -68.50 9.54
C ASP A 53 23.65 -67.93 8.96
N PRO A 54 22.48 -68.20 9.57
CA PRO A 54 21.21 -67.70 9.06
C PRO A 54 21.19 -66.16 8.96
N CYS A 55 22.13 -65.48 9.62
CA CYS A 55 22.29 -64.02 9.61
C CYS A 55 23.40 -63.53 8.67
N ALA A 56 24.03 -64.43 7.89
CA ALA A 56 25.04 -64.06 6.90
C ALA A 56 24.50 -63.18 5.77
N VAL A 57 23.21 -63.31 5.45
CA VAL A 57 22.53 -62.48 4.44
C VAL A 57 21.16 -62.06 4.98
N ILE A 58 21.07 -60.80 5.39
CA ILE A 58 19.82 -60.18 5.86
C ILE A 58 19.19 -59.42 4.69
N ILE A 59 17.90 -59.62 4.47
CA ILE A 59 17.07 -58.85 3.53
C ILE A 59 15.82 -58.35 4.27
N GLU A 60 15.08 -57.42 3.66
CA GLU A 60 13.91 -56.77 4.26
C GLU A 60 12.84 -57.74 4.82
N SER A 61 12.71 -58.94 4.24
CA SER A 61 11.74 -59.95 4.67
C SER A 61 12.28 -61.00 5.65
N THR A 62 13.54 -60.90 6.11
CA THR A 62 14.15 -61.89 7.00
C THR A 62 13.56 -61.80 8.41
N SER A 63 12.91 -62.88 8.88
CA SER A 63 12.23 -62.93 10.19
C SER A 63 13.18 -62.64 11.37
N THR A 64 12.71 -61.82 12.31
CA THR A 64 13.41 -61.52 13.57
C THR A 64 13.51 -62.72 14.52
N SER A 65 12.66 -63.73 14.36
CA SER A 65 12.76 -65.00 15.08
C SER A 65 13.92 -65.90 14.62
N LEU A 66 14.42 -65.68 13.40
CA LEU A 66 15.58 -66.39 12.84
C LEU A 66 16.88 -65.62 13.08
N CYS A 67 16.83 -64.30 12.87
CA CYS A 67 17.93 -63.38 13.12
C CYS A 67 17.42 -62.18 13.90
N PRO A 68 17.67 -62.13 15.23
CA PRO A 68 17.28 -61.00 16.06
C PRO A 68 17.80 -59.69 15.50
N CYS A 69 17.09 -58.59 15.77
CA CYS A 69 17.58 -57.28 15.42
C CYS A 69 18.86 -56.98 16.24
N PRO A 70 19.85 -56.29 15.65
CA PRO A 70 21.02 -55.86 16.40
C PRO A 70 20.61 -54.93 17.55
N ASP A 71 21.23 -55.12 18.72
CA ASP A 71 21.10 -54.21 19.87
C ASP A 71 21.94 -52.94 19.69
N ASP A 72 23.02 -53.02 18.89
CA ASP A 72 23.86 -51.87 18.55
C ASP A 72 23.17 -51.00 17.49
N GLN A 73 22.98 -49.72 17.81
CA GLN A 73 22.28 -48.77 16.95
C GLN A 73 22.97 -48.54 15.58
N SER A 74 24.30 -48.64 15.54
CA SER A 74 25.08 -48.46 14.30
C SER A 74 24.86 -49.64 13.36
N LEU A 75 24.76 -50.85 13.92
CA LEU A 75 24.44 -52.06 13.16
C LEU A 75 22.96 -52.10 12.76
N GLN A 76 22.07 -51.58 13.61
CA GLN A 76 20.66 -51.47 13.30
C GLN A 76 20.39 -50.44 12.19
N PHE A 77 21.18 -49.37 12.09
CA PHE A 77 21.07 -48.38 11.02
C PHE A 77 21.41 -48.94 9.63
N ILE A 78 22.30 -49.94 9.56
CA ILE A 78 22.64 -50.60 8.29
C ILE A 78 21.81 -51.88 8.05
N ASP A 79 21.00 -52.31 9.02
CA ASP A 79 20.10 -53.47 8.85
C ASP A 79 19.03 -53.13 7.80
N PRO A 80 18.91 -53.92 6.71
CA PRO A 80 17.89 -53.69 5.68
C PRO A 80 16.45 -53.68 6.20
N ARG A 81 16.21 -54.24 7.39
CA ARG A 81 14.89 -54.34 8.02
C ARG A 81 14.55 -53.19 8.96
N LYS A 82 15.42 -52.17 9.10
CA LYS A 82 15.15 -51.01 9.96
C LYS A 82 13.83 -50.32 9.56
N GLY A 83 13.07 -49.87 10.55
CA GLY A 83 11.77 -49.22 10.35
C GLY A 83 10.66 -50.15 9.83
N THR A 84 10.93 -51.44 9.66
CA THR A 84 9.92 -52.44 9.30
C THR A 84 9.78 -53.47 10.41
N THR A 85 10.53 -54.57 10.36
CA THR A 85 10.54 -55.60 11.40
C THR A 85 11.57 -55.32 12.49
N CYS A 86 12.57 -54.47 12.22
CA CYS A 86 13.51 -53.98 13.23
C CYS A 86 13.25 -52.51 13.56
N PRO A 87 13.51 -52.07 14.80
CA PRO A 87 13.41 -50.66 15.17
C PRO A 87 14.26 -49.77 14.24
N ASP A 88 13.76 -48.58 13.92
CA ASP A 88 14.57 -47.56 13.25
C ASP A 88 15.26 -46.69 14.31
N PRO A 89 16.61 -46.67 14.38
CA PRO A 89 17.31 -45.80 15.31
C PRO A 89 17.10 -44.31 15.00
N CYS A 90 16.59 -43.96 13.81
CA CYS A 90 16.34 -42.59 13.38
C CYS A 90 14.87 -42.16 13.55
N ASP A 91 14.01 -43.01 14.10
CA ASP A 91 12.64 -42.63 14.44
C ASP A 91 12.63 -41.55 15.54
N GLN A 92 11.83 -40.51 15.35
CA GLN A 92 11.81 -39.32 16.22
C GLN A 92 11.46 -39.64 17.67
N GLN A 93 10.75 -40.74 17.93
CA GLN A 93 10.40 -41.17 19.28
C GLN A 93 11.59 -41.76 20.06
N GLN A 94 12.61 -42.26 19.35
CA GLN A 94 13.80 -42.90 19.95
C GLN A 94 15.06 -42.04 19.87
N LEU A 95 15.05 -41.05 18.97
CA LEU A 95 16.16 -40.13 18.76
C LEU A 95 16.37 -39.25 20.00
N LYS A 96 17.60 -39.21 20.54
CA LYS A 96 17.97 -38.39 21.70
C LYS A 96 18.84 -37.23 21.25
N SER A 97 18.90 -36.17 22.07
CA SER A 97 19.70 -34.97 21.78
C SER A 97 21.21 -35.22 21.63
N GLN A 98 21.70 -36.36 22.11
CA GLN A 98 23.11 -36.76 22.03
C GLN A 98 23.38 -37.86 20.98
N THR A 99 22.36 -38.34 20.26
CA THR A 99 22.56 -39.41 19.27
C THR A 99 23.51 -38.92 18.16
N PRO A 100 24.66 -39.59 17.95
CA PRO A 100 25.64 -39.18 16.94
C PRO A 100 25.05 -39.08 15.52
N ILE A 101 25.51 -38.09 14.76
CA ILE A 101 25.07 -37.87 13.37
C ILE A 101 25.51 -38.98 12.42
N GLU A 102 26.54 -39.75 12.78
CA GLU A 102 27.02 -40.91 12.02
C GLU A 102 26.03 -42.08 12.10
N ILE A 103 25.28 -42.19 13.20
CA ILE A 103 24.25 -43.22 13.39
C ILE A 103 22.97 -42.79 12.69
N CYS A 104 22.57 -41.53 12.83
CA CYS A 104 21.41 -40.97 12.14
C CYS A 104 21.75 -39.60 11.58
N PRO A 105 21.95 -39.47 10.26
CA PRO A 105 22.25 -38.20 9.62
C PRO A 105 21.15 -37.17 9.91
N CYS A 106 21.54 -35.91 10.01
CA CYS A 106 20.56 -34.83 10.12
C CYS A 106 19.76 -34.73 8.84
N SER A 107 18.44 -34.49 8.98
CA SER A 107 17.60 -34.19 7.83
C SER A 107 18.09 -32.90 7.13
N THR A 108 18.02 -32.90 5.81
CA THR A 108 18.21 -31.69 4.98
C THR A 108 16.90 -30.94 4.75
N ASP A 109 15.75 -31.53 5.06
CA ASP A 109 14.44 -30.88 5.03
C ASP A 109 14.20 -30.12 6.35
N PRO A 110 14.07 -28.78 6.31
CA PRO A 110 13.81 -27.96 7.50
C PRO A 110 12.54 -28.36 8.28
N SER A 111 11.52 -28.87 7.57
CA SER A 111 10.23 -29.25 8.15
C SER A 111 10.36 -30.50 9.03
N GLN A 112 11.30 -31.37 8.72
CA GLN A 112 11.63 -32.54 9.55
C GLN A 112 12.60 -32.17 10.67
N GLN A 113 13.50 -31.22 10.40
CA GLN A 113 14.51 -30.76 11.34
C GLN A 113 13.95 -30.01 12.55
N ILE A 114 12.76 -29.40 12.42
CA ILE A 114 12.09 -28.75 13.56
C ILE A 114 11.77 -29.73 14.69
N ASN A 115 11.52 -30.99 14.36
CA ASN A 115 11.19 -32.02 15.34
C ASN A 115 12.42 -32.85 15.76
N ASP A 116 13.59 -32.64 15.14
CA ASP A 116 14.82 -33.32 15.53
C ASP A 116 15.28 -32.82 16.92
N PRO A 117 15.37 -33.70 17.94
CA PRO A 117 15.81 -33.32 19.28
C PRO A 117 17.25 -32.79 19.36
N ARG A 118 18.03 -32.95 18.30
CA ARG A 118 19.44 -32.52 18.18
C ARG A 118 19.60 -31.18 17.46
N LYS A 119 18.50 -30.55 17.02
CA LYS A 119 18.51 -29.25 16.32
C LYS A 119 19.24 -28.17 17.14
N GLY A 120 20.07 -27.38 16.47
CA GLY A 120 20.87 -26.31 17.10
C GLY A 120 22.04 -26.81 17.96
N GLY A 121 22.32 -28.11 17.94
CA GLY A 121 23.51 -28.73 18.54
C GLY A 121 24.24 -29.56 17.48
N LEU A 122 24.04 -30.88 17.52
CA LEU A 122 24.62 -31.81 16.56
C LEU A 122 24.02 -31.65 15.15
N CYS A 123 22.73 -31.27 15.07
CA CYS A 123 22.07 -30.97 13.82
C CYS A 123 21.89 -29.47 13.60
N PRO A 124 21.92 -28.99 12.34
CA PRO A 124 21.69 -27.59 12.03
C PRO A 124 20.40 -27.05 12.65
N ASN A 125 20.41 -25.75 12.97
CA ASN A 125 19.21 -25.07 13.45
C ASN A 125 18.38 -24.60 12.23
N PRO A 126 17.12 -25.04 12.07
CA PRO A 126 16.27 -24.59 10.96
C PRO A 126 15.91 -23.09 11.08
N CYS A 127 16.07 -22.49 12.26
CA CYS A 127 15.91 -21.06 12.50
C CYS A 127 17.19 -20.23 12.30
N ASN A 128 18.26 -20.81 11.74
CA ASN A 128 19.47 -20.05 11.47
C ASN A 128 19.20 -18.97 10.41
N SER A 129 19.56 -17.71 10.70
CA SER A 129 19.31 -16.57 9.82
C SER A 129 19.93 -16.72 8.43
N GLN A 130 20.99 -17.53 8.28
CA GLN A 130 21.59 -17.84 6.98
C GLN A 130 20.74 -18.77 6.10
N LEU A 131 19.82 -19.54 6.70
CA LEU A 131 18.94 -20.49 6.00
C LEU A 131 17.51 -19.94 5.81
N LEU A 132 17.13 -18.93 6.60
CA LEU A 132 15.85 -18.26 6.47
C LEU A 132 15.83 -17.37 5.22
N ASN A 133 14.73 -17.43 4.48
CA ASN A 133 14.42 -16.48 3.43
C ASN A 133 13.05 -15.83 3.72
N SER A 134 12.67 -14.83 2.92
CA SER A 134 11.43 -14.07 3.12
C SER A 134 10.14 -14.90 3.05
N SER A 135 10.21 -16.13 2.52
CA SER A 135 9.08 -17.05 2.35
C SER A 135 9.06 -18.20 3.36
N THR A 136 10.05 -18.32 4.25
CA THR A 136 10.09 -19.43 5.22
C THR A 136 8.91 -19.34 6.20
N PRO A 137 8.00 -20.35 6.24
CA PRO A 137 6.83 -20.31 7.10
C PRO A 137 7.15 -20.19 8.60
N THR A 138 6.26 -19.54 9.35
CA THR A 138 6.38 -19.42 10.82
C THR A 138 6.25 -20.75 11.55
N GLU A 139 5.59 -21.74 10.93
CA GLU A 139 5.50 -23.10 11.45
C GLU A 139 6.87 -23.78 11.52
N ILE A 140 7.77 -23.48 10.57
CA ILE A 140 9.15 -24.02 10.55
C ILE A 140 10.04 -23.26 11.54
N CYS A 141 9.87 -21.94 11.59
CA CYS A 141 10.59 -21.11 12.55
C CYS A 141 9.70 -19.96 13.04
N PRO A 142 9.24 -19.97 14.31
CA PRO A 142 8.38 -18.92 14.83
C PRO A 142 9.12 -17.57 14.85
N CYS A 143 8.37 -16.50 14.63
CA CYS A 143 8.92 -15.15 14.73
C CYS A 143 9.34 -14.86 16.17
N SER A 144 10.51 -14.25 16.35
CA SER A 144 10.97 -13.84 17.67
C SER A 144 10.10 -12.73 18.24
N ALA A 145 9.77 -12.80 19.53
CA ALA A 145 9.14 -11.70 20.27
C ALA A 145 10.15 -10.62 20.68
N THR A 146 11.46 -10.90 20.58
CA THR A 146 12.52 -9.96 20.93
C THR A 146 12.81 -9.06 19.73
N PRO A 147 12.57 -7.74 19.80
CA PRO A 147 12.61 -6.89 18.62
C PRO A 147 13.99 -6.78 17.96
N ILE A 148 15.06 -6.81 18.76
CA ILE A 148 16.44 -6.79 18.26
C ILE A 148 16.71 -8.00 17.34
N ILE A 149 16.22 -9.17 17.72
CA ILE A 149 16.36 -10.39 16.91
C ILE A 149 15.48 -10.29 15.66
N GLN A 150 14.26 -9.76 15.80
CA GLN A 150 13.27 -9.66 14.73
C GLN A 150 13.72 -8.72 13.59
N ILE A 151 14.60 -7.75 13.85
CA ILE A 151 15.16 -6.87 12.82
C ILE A 151 16.15 -7.55 11.90
N LEU A 152 16.82 -8.58 12.42
CA LEU A 152 17.72 -9.42 11.66
C LEU A 152 16.98 -10.57 10.97
N ASP A 153 15.68 -10.74 11.22
CA ASP A 153 14.87 -11.75 10.56
C ASP A 153 14.61 -11.33 9.10
N PRO A 154 15.01 -12.15 8.10
CA PRO A 154 14.77 -11.88 6.68
C PRO A 154 13.29 -11.76 6.30
N ARG A 155 12.38 -12.20 7.18
CA ARG A 155 10.92 -12.21 6.96
C ARG A 155 10.19 -11.01 7.58
N LYS A 156 10.92 -10.08 8.20
CA LYS A 156 10.34 -8.87 8.81
C LYS A 156 9.54 -8.06 7.79
N GLY A 157 8.41 -7.48 8.22
CA GLY A 157 7.54 -6.69 7.35
C GLY A 157 6.74 -7.50 6.33
N GLY A 158 6.76 -8.84 6.46
CA GLY A 158 5.97 -9.76 5.65
C GLY A 158 5.35 -10.81 6.55
N ILE A 159 5.91 -12.02 6.55
CA ILE A 159 5.45 -13.14 7.39
C ILE A 159 5.67 -12.85 8.88
N CYS A 160 6.79 -12.21 9.23
CA CYS A 160 7.03 -11.74 10.59
C CYS A 160 6.69 -10.25 10.72
N PRO A 161 6.18 -9.82 11.89
CA PRO A 161 5.88 -8.41 12.13
C PRO A 161 7.14 -7.57 11.92
N ASP A 162 6.98 -6.36 11.39
CA ASP A 162 8.04 -5.38 11.41
C ASP A 162 8.06 -4.67 12.77
N PRO A 163 9.10 -4.87 13.60
CA PRO A 163 9.19 -4.20 14.89
C PRO A 163 9.26 -2.67 14.76
N CYS A 164 9.72 -2.16 13.61
CA CYS A 164 9.83 -0.73 13.33
C CYS A 164 8.49 -0.08 12.92
N SER A 165 7.49 -0.88 12.60
CA SER A 165 6.14 -0.42 12.23
C SER A 165 5.21 -0.27 13.43
N SER A 166 5.64 -0.64 14.64
CA SER A 166 4.82 -0.52 15.85
C SER A 166 4.89 0.88 16.47
N SER A 167 3.74 1.46 16.79
CA SER A 167 3.63 2.73 17.54
C SER A 167 4.01 2.60 19.03
N LEU A 168 4.40 1.40 19.48
CA LEU A 168 4.78 1.09 20.86
C LEU A 168 6.28 1.37 21.15
N LEU A 169 7.01 1.88 20.18
CA LEU A 169 8.40 2.31 20.36
C LEU A 169 8.40 3.64 21.12
N ASN A 170 8.42 3.57 22.46
CA ASN A 170 8.40 4.76 23.33
C ASN A 170 9.79 5.12 23.91
N SER A 171 10.88 4.62 23.31
CA SER A 171 12.23 4.81 23.85
C SER A 171 13.25 5.19 22.78
N SER A 172 14.14 6.13 23.10
CA SER A 172 15.25 6.58 22.24
C SER A 172 16.22 5.46 21.88
N ALA A 173 16.32 4.40 22.70
CA ALA A 173 17.10 3.20 22.39
C ALA A 173 16.69 2.55 21.06
N TYR A 174 15.45 2.79 20.61
CA TYR A 174 14.93 2.23 19.38
C TYR A 174 15.30 2.98 18.11
N ILE A 175 15.83 4.20 18.18
CA ILE A 175 16.30 4.92 16.97
C ILE A 175 17.50 4.23 16.34
N HIS A 176 18.40 3.66 17.15
CA HIS A 176 19.53 2.88 16.64
C HIS A 176 19.10 1.54 16.02
N ILE A 177 17.96 1.03 16.46
CA ILE A 177 17.40 -0.26 16.09
C ILE A 177 16.55 -0.11 14.81
N CYS A 178 15.76 0.95 14.75
CA CYS A 178 14.89 1.33 13.65
C CYS A 178 15.22 2.77 13.25
N PRO A 179 16.22 3.00 12.38
CA PRO A 179 16.60 4.36 11.99
C PRO A 179 15.41 5.08 11.35
N CYS A 180 15.38 6.39 11.52
CA CYS A 180 14.43 7.25 10.82
C CYS A 180 14.82 7.31 9.34
N GLN A 181 13.83 7.56 8.48
CA GLN A 181 14.09 7.77 7.07
C GLN A 181 14.88 9.06 6.87
N THR A 182 15.85 9.02 5.98
CA THR A 182 16.67 10.19 5.65
C THR A 182 16.11 10.98 4.48
N ASP A 183 15.35 10.33 3.59
CA ASP A 183 14.60 10.99 2.53
C ASP A 183 13.36 11.69 3.12
N PRO A 184 13.24 13.04 3.02
CA PRO A 184 12.09 13.78 3.50
C PRO A 184 10.74 13.27 2.98
N ALA A 185 10.69 12.78 1.73
CA ALA A 185 9.47 12.28 1.11
C ALA A 185 9.00 10.94 1.71
N GLN A 186 9.93 10.14 2.24
CA GLN A 186 9.60 8.90 2.97
C GLN A 186 9.37 9.19 4.45
N GLN A 187 10.12 10.13 5.01
CA GLN A 187 10.03 10.52 6.42
C GLN A 187 8.66 11.15 6.75
N ILE A 188 8.01 11.82 5.78
CA ILE A 188 6.67 12.38 5.99
C ILE A 188 5.60 11.29 6.20
N LEU A 189 5.83 10.09 5.66
CA LEU A 189 4.97 8.91 5.74
C LEU A 189 5.32 8.02 6.94
N ASP A 190 6.44 8.26 7.63
CA ASP A 190 6.85 7.49 8.80
C ASP A 190 5.82 7.69 9.93
N PRO A 191 5.21 6.61 10.46
CA PRO A 191 4.23 6.70 11.55
C PRO A 191 4.78 7.35 12.82
N ARG A 192 6.10 7.41 12.99
CA ARG A 192 6.81 7.95 14.16
C ARG A 192 7.21 9.42 14.01
N LYS A 193 6.84 10.05 12.89
CA LYS A 193 7.12 11.47 12.59
C LYS A 193 6.59 12.41 13.67
N GLY A 194 7.39 13.42 14.04
CA GLY A 194 7.02 14.45 15.01
C GLY A 194 7.10 13.99 16.46
N GLY A 195 7.65 12.79 16.70
CA GLY A 195 7.91 12.22 18.02
C GLY A 195 9.31 11.64 18.08
N LEU A 196 9.44 10.32 17.93
CA LEU A 196 10.75 9.66 17.89
C LEU A 196 11.58 10.06 16.67
N CYS A 197 10.92 10.23 15.52
CA CYS A 197 11.60 10.65 14.31
C CYS A 197 11.26 12.11 13.98
N PRO A 198 12.24 12.89 13.50
CA PRO A 198 12.02 14.30 13.20
C PRO A 198 10.94 14.47 12.13
N ASP A 199 10.16 15.54 12.27
CA ASP A 199 9.26 15.98 11.22
C ASP A 199 10.03 16.84 10.22
N PRO A 200 10.18 16.40 8.95
CA PRO A 200 10.93 17.13 7.94
C PRO A 200 10.27 18.47 7.59
N CYS A 201 8.98 18.64 7.91
CA CYS A 201 8.24 19.87 7.68
C CYS A 201 8.14 20.76 8.92
N SER A 202 8.74 20.36 10.04
CA SER A 202 8.84 21.24 11.21
C SER A 202 9.80 22.40 10.93
N SER A 203 9.54 23.55 11.56
CA SER A 203 10.30 24.78 11.33
C SER A 203 11.80 24.64 11.56
N GLU A 204 12.24 23.69 12.38
CA GLU A 204 13.65 23.43 12.67
C GLU A 204 14.40 22.91 11.44
N PHE A 205 13.85 21.92 10.75
CA PHE A 205 14.47 21.26 9.59
C PHE A 205 14.10 21.89 8.24
N LEU A 206 12.98 22.62 8.20
CA LEU A 206 12.50 23.30 7.00
C LEU A 206 13.46 24.44 6.62
N ASN A 207 13.77 24.56 5.33
CA ASN A 207 14.67 25.58 4.78
C ASN A 207 14.11 26.15 3.45
N GLN A 208 14.80 27.13 2.86
CA GLN A 208 14.32 27.83 1.65
C GLN A 208 14.20 26.94 0.41
N SER A 209 14.92 25.81 0.35
CA SER A 209 14.91 24.88 -0.79
C SER A 209 14.05 23.63 -0.56
N THR A 210 13.42 23.48 0.62
CA THR A 210 12.52 22.36 0.89
C THR A 210 11.32 22.38 -0.06
N SER A 211 11.19 21.33 -0.87
CA SER A 211 10.12 21.20 -1.88
C SER A 211 8.73 21.35 -1.27
N ILE A 212 7.86 22.08 -1.97
CA ILE A 212 6.45 22.28 -1.61
C ILE A 212 5.61 21.01 -1.81
N GLU A 213 6.09 20.05 -2.62
CA GLU A 213 5.42 18.76 -2.83
C GLU A 213 5.55 17.85 -1.61
N VAL A 214 6.68 17.95 -0.90
CA VAL A 214 6.93 17.18 0.33
C VAL A 214 6.32 17.89 1.54
N CYS A 215 6.58 19.19 1.66
CA CYS A 215 6.08 20.03 2.74
C CYS A 215 5.20 21.14 2.16
N PRO A 216 3.87 20.95 2.09
CA PRO A 216 2.98 21.96 1.53
C PRO A 216 3.05 23.26 2.36
N CYS A 217 2.79 24.38 1.68
CA CYS A 217 2.78 25.69 2.33
C CYS A 217 1.58 25.80 3.30
N PRO A 218 1.76 26.39 4.50
CA PRO A 218 0.68 26.51 5.46
C PRO A 218 -0.50 27.34 4.93
N LEU A 219 -1.72 26.85 5.13
CA LEU A 219 -2.95 27.52 4.71
C LEU A 219 -3.49 28.52 5.75
N LYS A 220 -2.86 28.59 6.94
CA LYS A 220 -3.23 29.54 8.00
C LYS A 220 -2.19 30.64 8.06
N GLN A 221 -2.63 31.91 8.06
CA GLN A 221 -1.74 33.07 8.08
C GLN A 221 -0.70 33.01 9.21
N ALA A 222 -1.12 32.70 10.44
CA ALA A 222 -0.23 32.66 11.61
C ALA A 222 0.88 31.60 11.51
N ASP A 223 0.65 30.52 10.76
CA ASP A 223 1.64 29.46 10.51
C ASP A 223 2.48 29.79 9.28
N PHE A 224 1.87 30.37 8.24
CA PHE A 224 2.55 30.86 7.05
C PHE A 224 3.57 31.96 7.37
N ASP A 225 3.25 32.88 8.28
CA ASP A 225 4.14 33.95 8.71
C ASP A 225 5.43 33.43 9.38
N LYS A 226 5.37 32.20 9.92
CA LYS A 226 6.49 31.48 10.54
C LYS A 226 7.22 30.55 9.55
N ASP A 227 6.65 30.28 8.37
CA ASP A 227 7.30 29.44 7.36
C ASP A 227 8.51 30.18 6.78
N LYS A 228 9.68 29.55 6.84
CA LYS A 228 10.95 30.11 6.33
C LYS A 228 10.94 30.31 4.81
N ARG A 229 10.01 29.66 4.09
CA ARG A 229 9.82 29.75 2.63
C ARG A 229 8.77 30.76 2.22
N LYS A 230 8.14 31.48 3.17
CA LYS A 230 7.06 32.44 2.88
C LYS A 230 7.43 33.50 1.85
N ASP A 231 8.69 33.89 1.78
CA ASP A 231 9.18 34.90 0.82
C ASP A 231 9.78 34.27 -0.46
N GLY A 232 9.88 32.94 -0.50
CA GLY A 232 10.44 32.15 -1.60
C GLY A 232 9.39 31.22 -2.22
N LEU A 233 9.60 29.90 -2.09
CA LEU A 233 8.74 28.87 -2.70
C LEU A 233 7.26 28.99 -2.33
N CYS A 234 6.93 29.51 -1.15
CA CYS A 234 5.54 29.65 -0.69
C CYS A 234 4.89 31.01 -1.02
N LYS A 235 5.66 31.98 -1.57
CA LYS A 235 5.26 33.39 -1.68
C LYS A 235 3.89 33.63 -2.32
N CYS A 236 3.61 32.96 -3.44
CA CYS A 236 2.33 33.08 -4.14
C CYS A 236 1.60 31.76 -4.28
N GLN A 237 2.05 30.74 -3.54
CA GLN A 237 1.39 29.44 -3.52
C GLN A 237 0.16 29.44 -2.61
N VAL A 238 0.18 30.30 -1.58
CA VAL A 238 -0.95 30.58 -0.69
C VAL A 238 -1.10 32.09 -0.63
N ILE A 239 -2.31 32.57 -0.91
CA ILE A 239 -2.66 33.99 -0.87
C ILE A 239 -3.75 34.20 0.16
N PHE A 240 -3.65 35.30 0.90
CA PHE A 240 -4.61 35.70 1.92
C PHE A 240 -5.19 37.07 1.56
N GLU A 241 -6.30 37.44 2.18
CA GLU A 241 -6.97 38.74 1.95
C GLU A 241 -6.04 39.94 2.19
N SER A 242 -5.06 39.78 3.08
CA SER A 242 -4.06 40.81 3.42
C SER A 242 -2.81 40.78 2.55
N THR A 243 -2.63 39.78 1.67
CA THR A 243 -1.41 39.64 0.85
C THR A 243 -1.26 40.82 -0.12
N PRO A 244 -0.21 41.65 0.00
CA PRO A 244 -0.05 42.84 -0.83
C PRO A 244 0.09 42.52 -2.32
N LYS A 245 -0.41 43.41 -3.17
CA LYS A 245 -0.30 43.31 -4.65
C LYS A 245 1.15 43.25 -5.15
N GLU A 246 2.08 43.87 -4.43
CA GLU A 246 3.51 43.88 -4.75
C GLU A 246 4.17 42.53 -4.44
N THR A 247 3.61 41.76 -3.50
CA THR A 247 4.09 40.42 -3.17
C THR A 247 3.64 39.43 -4.22
N CYS A 248 2.34 39.41 -4.52
CA CYS A 248 1.73 38.58 -5.55
C CYS A 248 0.75 39.43 -6.35
N LYS A 249 0.96 39.50 -7.67
CA LYS A 249 0.10 40.28 -8.57
C LYS A 249 -1.34 39.76 -8.49
N CYS A 250 -2.29 40.67 -8.67
CA CYS A 250 -3.68 40.28 -8.84
C CYS A 250 -3.87 39.63 -10.23
N PRO A 251 -4.68 38.58 -10.33
CA PRO A 251 -5.04 37.99 -11.61
C PRO A 251 -5.67 39.03 -12.55
N SER A 252 -5.39 38.91 -13.84
CA SER A 252 -6.02 39.75 -14.88
C SER A 252 -7.19 39.05 -15.56
N ASP A 253 -7.27 37.73 -15.44
CA ASP A 253 -8.41 36.94 -15.89
C ASP A 253 -9.54 36.97 -14.83
N GLN A 254 -10.79 37.12 -15.29
CA GLN A 254 -11.95 37.21 -14.40
C GLN A 254 -12.20 35.93 -13.62
N ALA A 255 -12.04 34.76 -14.25
CA ALA A 255 -12.30 33.49 -13.57
C ALA A 255 -11.25 33.22 -12.48
N GLU A 256 -9.99 33.61 -12.70
CA GLU A 256 -8.94 33.55 -11.67
C GLU A 256 -9.15 34.58 -10.56
N LEU A 257 -9.57 35.82 -10.90
CA LEU A 257 -9.87 36.84 -9.89
C LEU A 257 -11.04 36.44 -8.99
N ASP A 258 -12.06 35.80 -9.54
CA ASP A 258 -13.23 35.35 -8.76
C ASP A 258 -12.86 34.33 -7.67
N GLN A 259 -11.73 33.64 -7.84
CA GLN A 259 -11.15 32.69 -6.88
C GLN A 259 -10.07 33.32 -5.98
N ASP A 260 -9.58 34.53 -6.28
CA ASP A 260 -8.59 35.21 -5.45
C ASP A 260 -9.26 35.69 -4.14
N PRO A 261 -8.77 35.29 -2.95
CA PRO A 261 -9.30 35.76 -1.68
C PRO A 261 -9.32 37.28 -1.54
N ARG A 262 -8.49 38.01 -2.29
CA ARG A 262 -8.36 39.47 -2.24
C ARG A 262 -9.31 40.20 -3.19
N LYS A 263 -10.17 39.48 -3.93
CA LYS A 263 -11.03 40.05 -4.98
C LYS A 263 -11.89 41.22 -4.52
N ASP A 264 -12.41 41.18 -3.29
CA ASP A 264 -13.30 42.21 -2.76
C ASP A 264 -12.54 43.39 -2.13
N GLY A 265 -11.22 43.26 -1.97
CA GLY A 265 -10.33 44.23 -1.33
C GLY A 265 -9.20 44.67 -2.25
N ILE A 266 -7.99 44.18 -1.98
CA ILE A 266 -6.74 44.62 -2.64
C ILE A 266 -6.79 44.45 -4.16
N CYS A 267 -7.46 43.41 -4.66
CA CYS A 267 -7.52 43.08 -6.09
C CYS A 267 -8.81 43.52 -6.80
N LYS A 268 -9.67 44.29 -6.14
CA LYS A 268 -10.97 44.72 -6.69
C LYS A 268 -10.86 45.48 -8.02
N SER A 269 -9.79 46.27 -8.19
CA SER A 269 -9.55 47.07 -9.39
C SER A 269 -8.59 46.41 -10.38
N ALA A 270 -8.33 45.10 -10.27
CA ALA A 270 -7.41 44.41 -11.17
C ALA A 270 -7.99 44.23 -12.58
N ILE A 271 -9.32 44.17 -12.68
CA ILE A 271 -10.08 44.14 -13.93
C ILE A 271 -10.78 45.48 -14.08
N VAL A 272 -10.00 46.56 -14.10
CA VAL A 272 -10.48 47.75 -14.81
C VAL A 272 -10.26 47.40 -16.27
N THR A 273 -11.35 47.02 -16.93
CA THR A 273 -11.42 46.83 -18.38
C THR A 273 -10.59 47.90 -19.06
N GLN A 274 -9.72 47.47 -19.96
CA GLN A 274 -9.00 48.30 -20.92
C GLN A 274 -9.95 49.23 -21.74
N ASP A 275 -11.26 49.02 -21.62
CA ASP A 275 -12.34 49.83 -22.15
C ASP A 275 -12.47 51.22 -21.50
N ASP A 276 -11.98 51.43 -20.27
CA ASP A 276 -11.94 52.79 -19.67
C ASP A 276 -10.77 53.64 -20.20
N TYR A 277 -9.82 53.03 -20.92
CA TYR A 277 -8.66 53.74 -21.50
C TYR A 277 -8.87 54.20 -22.95
N TYR A 278 -10.02 53.85 -23.55
CA TYR A 278 -10.51 54.41 -24.82
C TYR A 278 -11.87 55.10 -24.62
N ALA A 279 -12.10 55.77 -23.49
CA ALA A 279 -12.92 56.97 -23.56
C ALA A 279 -12.02 58.05 -24.21
N PRO A 280 -12.29 58.51 -25.46
CA PRO A 280 -11.61 59.68 -25.96
C PRO A 280 -11.83 60.76 -24.92
N LYS A 281 -10.74 61.40 -24.45
CA LYS A 281 -10.88 62.67 -23.75
C LYS A 281 -11.82 63.52 -24.61
N PRO A 282 -12.92 64.06 -24.07
CA PRO A 282 -13.60 65.10 -24.80
C PRO A 282 -12.56 66.21 -24.91
N ASP A 283 -12.09 66.44 -26.13
CA ASP A 283 -11.22 67.55 -26.43
C ASP A 283 -11.88 68.78 -25.82
N GLU A 284 -11.13 69.48 -24.97
CA GLU A 284 -11.52 70.77 -24.44
C GLU A 284 -11.59 71.75 -25.60
N ASP A 285 -12.69 71.77 -26.35
CA ASP A 285 -13.09 72.84 -27.26
C ASP A 285 -14.48 72.51 -27.84
N ASP A 286 -15.55 72.66 -27.06
CA ASP A 286 -16.84 73.05 -27.62
C ASP A 286 -17.77 73.69 -26.58
N GLN A 287 -17.55 74.99 -26.40
CA GLN A 287 -18.33 75.90 -25.58
C GLN A 287 -19.65 76.31 -26.25
N SER A 288 -20.40 75.35 -26.83
CA SER A 288 -21.59 75.66 -27.66
C SER A 288 -22.88 74.89 -27.30
N GLY A 289 -22.82 73.91 -26.39
CA GLY A 289 -23.98 73.08 -26.03
C GLY A 289 -24.87 73.58 -24.87
N LEU A 290 -24.37 74.47 -24.02
CA LEU A 290 -25.04 74.85 -22.76
C LEU A 290 -25.86 76.15 -22.85
N GLY A 291 -25.91 76.79 -24.02
CA GLY A 291 -26.64 78.04 -24.25
C GLY A 291 -28.14 77.82 -24.47
N TRP A 292 -28.51 76.85 -25.31
CA TRP A 292 -29.90 76.71 -25.75
C TRP A 292 -30.84 76.25 -24.65
N ARG A 293 -30.45 75.33 -23.76
CA ARG A 293 -31.32 74.89 -22.65
C ARG A 293 -31.64 76.01 -21.66
N LYS A 294 -30.68 76.89 -21.37
CA LYS A 294 -30.90 78.05 -20.50
C LYS A 294 -31.70 79.15 -21.20
N ILE A 295 -31.45 79.38 -22.48
CA ILE A 295 -32.24 80.33 -23.29
C ILE A 295 -33.69 79.85 -23.42
N LEU A 296 -33.93 78.56 -23.66
CA LEU A 296 -35.27 77.99 -23.81
C LEU A 296 -36.06 78.07 -22.50
N LEU A 297 -35.40 77.86 -21.34
CA LEU A 297 -36.02 78.08 -20.02
C LEU A 297 -36.38 79.56 -19.78
N ILE A 298 -35.52 80.50 -20.16
CA ILE A 298 -35.78 81.95 -20.00
C ILE A 298 -36.90 82.42 -20.94
N VAL A 299 -36.93 81.95 -22.19
CA VAL A 299 -37.99 82.30 -23.14
C VAL A 299 -39.34 81.72 -22.70
N MET A 300 -39.38 80.49 -22.20
CA MET A 300 -40.62 79.89 -21.70
C MET A 300 -41.16 80.62 -20.47
N LEU A 301 -40.29 81.08 -19.56
CA LEU A 301 -40.73 81.83 -18.37
C LEU A 301 -41.18 83.26 -18.70
N THR A 302 -40.51 83.94 -19.64
CA THR A 302 -40.87 85.31 -20.01
C THR A 302 -42.13 85.37 -20.88
N VAL A 303 -42.30 84.46 -21.84
CA VAL A 303 -43.52 84.39 -22.67
C VAL A 303 -44.71 83.85 -21.86
N GLY A 304 -44.50 82.85 -21.01
CA GLY A 304 -45.54 82.32 -20.11
C GLY A 304 -46.03 83.36 -19.09
N GLY A 305 -45.14 84.19 -18.54
CA GLY A 305 -45.51 85.24 -17.59
C GLY A 305 -46.36 86.36 -18.21
N VAL A 306 -46.09 86.75 -19.45
CA VAL A 306 -46.85 87.83 -20.14
C VAL A 306 -48.28 87.40 -20.50
N ILE A 307 -48.49 86.12 -20.80
CA ILE A 307 -49.84 85.57 -21.07
C ILE A 307 -50.72 85.58 -19.81
N ILE A 308 -50.14 85.31 -18.62
CA ILE A 308 -50.90 85.32 -17.37
C ILE A 308 -51.28 86.77 -16.96
N ILE A 309 -50.39 87.74 -17.18
CA ILE A 309 -50.65 89.15 -16.82
C ILE A 309 -51.70 89.78 -17.74
N THR A 310 -51.69 89.46 -19.05
CA THR A 310 -52.70 89.96 -19.99
C THR A 310 -54.08 89.33 -19.78
N HIS A 311 -54.16 88.09 -19.28
CA HIS A 311 -55.43 87.45 -18.94
C HIS A 311 -56.07 88.02 -17.66
N PHE A 312 -55.26 88.53 -16.72
CA PHE A 312 -55.76 89.15 -15.48
C PHE A 312 -56.27 90.57 -15.69
N HIS A 313 -55.62 91.38 -16.53
CA HIS A 313 -56.10 92.74 -16.84
C HIS A 313 -57.37 92.78 -17.71
N LYS A 314 -57.71 91.70 -18.42
CA LYS A 314 -58.95 91.61 -19.22
C LYS A 314 -60.20 91.26 -18.40
N LYS A 315 -60.04 90.83 -17.14
CA LYS A 315 -61.16 90.36 -16.31
C LYS A 315 -61.78 91.43 -15.40
N GLU A 316 -61.18 92.62 -15.32
CA GLU A 316 -61.67 93.73 -14.49
C GLU A 316 -62.63 94.71 -15.19
N THR A 317 -62.92 94.53 -16.48
CA THR A 317 -63.83 95.43 -17.23
C THR A 317 -65.27 94.91 -17.43
N ASP A 318 -65.62 93.69 -17.03
CA ASP A 318 -66.95 93.10 -17.31
C ASP A 318 -67.84 92.89 -16.06
N ILE A 319 -67.52 93.48 -14.91
CA ILE A 319 -68.36 93.40 -13.68
C ILE A 319 -68.92 94.79 -13.35
N ASN A 320 -69.71 95.37 -14.24
CA ASN A 320 -70.60 96.47 -13.85
C ASN A 320 -71.84 96.54 -14.76
N GLN A 321 -72.83 95.67 -14.47
CA GLN A 321 -74.28 95.85 -14.69
C GLN A 321 -74.99 94.58 -14.18
N ASN A 322 -75.50 94.56 -12.94
CA ASN A 322 -76.89 94.84 -12.55
C ASN A 322 -77.87 93.64 -12.77
N PRO A 323 -79.05 93.54 -12.12
CA PRO A 323 -79.21 92.83 -10.84
C PRO A 323 -80.45 91.88 -10.83
N GLN A 324 -80.67 91.25 -9.67
CA GLN A 324 -81.94 90.70 -9.14
C GLN A 324 -82.73 89.63 -9.94
N GLN A 325 -83.05 88.51 -9.27
CA GLN A 325 -84.38 88.18 -8.70
C GLN A 325 -84.24 86.83 -7.93
N ILE A 326 -84.45 86.78 -6.61
CA ILE A 326 -85.70 86.53 -5.85
C ILE A 326 -86.24 85.08 -5.98
N GLU A 327 -86.71 84.58 -4.83
CA GLU A 327 -87.55 83.40 -4.54
C GLU A 327 -86.81 82.11 -4.11
N LYS A 328 -87.21 81.37 -3.08
CA LYS A 328 -88.15 81.51 -1.95
C LYS A 328 -88.08 80.16 -1.19
N ASN A 329 -88.55 80.14 0.06
CA ASN A 329 -89.09 78.97 0.79
C ASN A 329 -88.05 77.98 1.37
N ASP A 330 -88.24 77.35 2.53
CA ASP A 330 -89.31 77.33 3.53
C ASP A 330 -88.73 76.72 4.84
N TRP A 331 -89.41 77.00 5.96
CA TRP A 331 -89.28 76.47 7.34
C TRP A 331 -88.29 77.15 8.29
#